data_AF-A0A959KIM0-F1
#
_entry.id   AF-A0A959KIM0-F1
#
_cell.length_a   1.000
_cell.length_b   1.000
_cell.length_c   1.000
_cell.angle_alpha   90.00
_cell.angle_beta   90.00
_cell.angle_gamma   90.00
#
_symmetry.space_group_name_H-M   'P 1'
#
loop_
_entity.id
_entity.type
_entity.pdbx_description
1 polymer ?
#
loop_
_entity_poly.entity_id
_entity_poly.type
_entity_poly.pdbx_seq_one_letter_code
_entity_poly.pdbx_strand_id
1 'polypeptide(L)'
;MTVKHLYAPLLVFATGLLLSTISCQHSPILSDDGPPVDTIPDDPIDTTMNGTPCDPDLVYFDLQVLPILRSNCAKSGCHDAITHEEGVILDSYENVLATTEIKVSDPYDSDILEAIFDDKPEDRMPPPPNTPLSQEYIDLIVDWIVQGAKDLDCDPDSGGCNTDNVTFSQDVFPVMQITCIGCHSGAQPQGNLDLSTYDKIKIVANDGRLLGAIKGESGYVQMPFGGQPLPQCTIDKISAWVADGAPQN
;
A
#
# COMPACT_ATOMS: atom_id res chain seq x y z
N MET A 1 56.52 -54.44 26.53
CA MET A 1 57.80 -53.70 26.66
C MET A 1 57.68 -52.49 25.74
N THR A 2 57.66 -51.22 26.15
CA THR A 2 57.88 -50.58 27.45
C THR A 2 57.24 -49.19 27.33
N VAL A 3 56.47 -48.78 28.33
CA VAL A 3 55.84 -47.46 28.42
C VAL A 3 56.91 -46.41 28.70
N LYS A 4 56.90 -45.28 27.96
CA LYS A 4 57.63 -44.06 28.35
C LYS A 4 56.61 -42.93 28.52
N HIS A 5 56.34 -42.59 29.77
CA HIS A 5 55.62 -41.39 30.17
C HIS A 5 56.53 -40.17 30.02
N LEU A 6 56.06 -39.15 29.31
CA LEU A 6 56.65 -37.82 29.32
C LEU A 6 55.59 -36.86 29.85
N TYR A 7 55.81 -36.36 31.07
CA TYR A 7 55.01 -35.32 31.69
C TYR A 7 55.48 -33.96 31.17
N ALA A 8 54.57 -33.13 30.67
CA ALA A 8 54.79 -31.71 30.38
C ALA A 8 53.73 -30.88 31.15
N PRO A 9 54.09 -29.70 31.69
CA PRO A 9 53.29 -29.03 32.70
C PRO A 9 52.12 -28.24 32.11
N LEU A 10 51.05 -28.18 32.92
CA LEU A 10 49.82 -27.42 32.72
C LEU A 10 50.14 -25.91 32.63
N LEU A 11 49.83 -25.26 31.51
CA LEU A 11 49.79 -23.80 31.36
C LEU A 11 48.32 -23.38 31.24
N VAL A 12 47.77 -22.85 32.33
CA VAL A 12 46.43 -22.28 32.38
C VAL A 12 46.48 -20.90 31.75
N PHE A 13 45.97 -20.77 30.52
CA PHE A 13 45.66 -19.47 29.93
C PHE A 13 44.24 -19.08 30.31
N ALA A 14 44.12 -18.19 31.29
CA ALA A 14 42.87 -17.50 31.58
C ALA A 14 42.61 -16.46 30.49
N THR A 15 41.78 -16.79 29.51
CA THR A 15 41.24 -15.81 28.55
C THR A 15 40.10 -15.05 29.21
N GLY A 16 40.38 -13.81 29.61
CA GLY A 16 39.37 -12.88 30.13
C GLY A 16 38.38 -12.50 29.04
N LEU A 17 37.10 -12.74 29.30
CA LEU A 17 35.97 -12.28 28.50
C LEU A 17 35.82 -10.76 28.71
N LEU A 18 36.33 -9.97 27.77
CA LEU A 18 36.08 -8.52 27.71
C LEU A 18 34.63 -8.30 27.29
N LEU A 19 33.74 -8.08 28.26
CA LEU A 19 32.44 -7.47 28.03
C LEU A 19 32.65 -6.02 27.66
N SER A 20 32.71 -5.73 26.36
CA SER A 20 32.61 -4.38 25.82
C SER A 20 31.15 -3.93 25.90
N THR A 21 30.81 -3.23 26.98
CA THR A 21 29.59 -2.42 27.06
C THR A 21 29.77 -1.21 26.15
N ILE A 22 29.12 -1.24 24.98
CA ILE A 22 28.96 -0.05 24.16
C ILE A 22 28.05 0.90 24.94
N SER A 23 28.67 1.84 25.65
CA SER A 23 27.98 2.97 26.27
C SER A 23 27.90 4.08 25.23
N CYS A 24 26.69 4.45 24.83
CA CYS A 24 26.47 5.68 24.08
C CYS A 24 26.84 6.87 24.97
N GLN A 25 27.84 7.65 24.55
CA GLN A 25 28.08 8.96 25.16
C GLN A 25 26.99 9.90 24.67
N HIS A 26 26.14 10.41 25.57
CA HIS A 26 25.32 11.58 25.29
C HIS A 26 26.21 12.82 25.39
N SER A 27 26.40 13.50 24.27
CA SER A 27 26.93 14.86 24.22
C SER A 27 26.03 15.77 25.07
N PRO A 28 26.58 16.74 25.82
CA PRO A 28 25.76 17.72 26.52
C PRO A 28 25.02 18.56 25.48
N ILE A 29 23.68 18.46 25.50
CA ILE A 29 22.78 19.40 24.85
C ILE A 29 23.02 20.77 25.48
N LEU A 30 23.64 21.65 24.71
CA LEU A 30 23.61 23.08 24.96
C LEU A 30 22.16 23.52 24.76
N SER A 31 21.50 23.91 25.83
CA SER A 31 20.23 24.63 25.79
C SER A 31 20.49 25.98 25.14
N ASP A 32 20.29 26.02 23.82
CA ASP A 32 20.07 27.23 23.06
C ASP A 32 18.63 27.67 23.36
N ASP A 33 18.47 28.53 24.36
CA ASP A 33 17.22 29.25 24.59
C ASP A 33 17.07 30.31 23.48
N GLY A 34 16.73 29.83 22.29
CA GLY A 34 16.22 30.67 21.22
C GLY A 34 14.95 31.38 21.68
N PRO A 35 14.63 32.56 21.09
CA PRO A 35 13.36 33.22 21.37
C PRO A 35 12.21 32.25 21.07
N PRO A 36 11.07 32.36 21.79
CA PRO A 36 9.97 31.41 21.69
C PRO A 36 9.59 31.21 20.22
N VAL A 37 9.72 29.97 19.75
CA VAL A 37 9.15 29.54 18.48
C VAL A 37 7.65 29.73 18.59
N ASP A 38 7.10 30.50 17.67
CA ASP A 38 5.67 30.64 17.52
C ASP A 38 5.11 29.26 17.14
N THR A 39 4.48 28.59 18.11
CA THR A 39 3.81 27.30 17.91
C THR A 39 2.36 27.48 17.46
N ILE A 40 1.97 28.69 17.06
CA ILE A 40 0.70 28.90 16.36
C ILE A 40 0.92 28.38 14.93
N PRO A 41 0.13 27.40 14.46
CA PRO A 41 0.09 27.06 13.04
C PRO A 41 -0.20 28.35 12.27
N ASP A 42 0.67 28.72 11.33
CA ASP A 42 0.56 29.96 10.53
C ASP A 42 -0.65 29.99 9.59
N ASP A 43 -1.57 29.03 9.69
CA ASP A 43 -2.86 29.07 9.01
C ASP A 43 -3.99 28.67 9.97
N PRO A 44 -5.13 29.39 9.96
CA PRO A 44 -6.31 28.93 10.66
C PRO A 44 -6.73 27.59 10.03
N ILE A 45 -6.59 26.49 10.77
CA ILE A 45 -7.26 25.24 10.42
C ILE A 45 -8.73 25.58 10.30
N ASP A 46 -9.23 25.49 9.08
CA ASP A 46 -10.64 25.64 8.79
C ASP A 46 -11.40 24.52 9.49
N THR A 47 -11.96 24.84 10.65
CA THR A 47 -12.78 23.92 11.47
C THR A 47 -14.11 23.51 10.79
N THR A 48 -14.29 23.81 9.50
CA THR A 48 -15.39 23.27 8.69
C THR A 48 -15.08 21.92 8.03
N MET A 49 -13.86 21.38 8.17
CA MET A 49 -13.50 20.03 7.71
C MET A 49 -14.07 18.97 8.67
N ASN A 50 -15.11 18.25 8.25
CA ASN A 50 -15.91 17.35 9.08
C ASN A 50 -15.40 15.88 9.08
N GLY A 51 -14.10 15.66 8.91
CA GLY A 51 -13.51 14.32 8.81
C GLY A 51 -12.33 14.08 9.75
N THR A 52 -12.21 12.85 10.24
CA THR A 52 -11.09 12.42 11.09
C THR A 52 -9.85 12.21 10.23
N PRO A 53 -8.72 12.89 10.49
CA PRO A 53 -7.51 12.67 9.71
C PRO A 53 -6.99 11.24 9.74
N CYS A 54 -6.47 10.80 8.60
CA CYS A 54 -5.78 9.53 8.49
C CYS A 54 -4.49 9.55 9.31
N ASP A 55 -4.29 8.50 10.09
CA ASP A 55 -3.04 8.25 10.79
C ASP A 55 -2.07 7.58 9.80
N PRO A 56 -0.88 8.15 9.52
CA PRO A 56 0.08 7.56 8.60
C PRO A 56 0.62 6.20 9.05
N ASP A 57 0.46 5.83 10.33
CA ASP A 57 0.89 4.53 10.86
C ASP A 57 -0.23 3.46 10.77
N LEU A 58 -1.42 3.82 10.29
CA LEU A 58 -2.55 2.91 10.12
C LEU A 58 -2.81 2.59 8.65
N VAL A 59 -3.20 1.33 8.40
CA VAL A 59 -3.69 0.89 7.10
C VAL A 59 -5.21 0.86 7.11
N TYR A 60 -5.80 1.58 6.16
CA TYR A 60 -7.25 1.70 5.99
C TYR A 60 -7.71 0.74 4.90
N PHE A 61 -8.57 -0.21 5.27
CA PHE A 61 -8.97 -1.30 4.38
C PHE A 61 -9.54 -0.77 3.07
N ASP A 62 -10.55 0.10 3.13
CA ASP A 62 -11.23 0.63 1.95
C ASP A 62 -10.33 1.52 1.07
N LEU A 63 -9.34 2.21 1.66
CA LEU A 63 -8.46 3.12 0.94
C LEU A 63 -7.23 2.42 0.33
N GLN A 64 -6.72 1.37 0.97
CA GLN A 64 -5.42 0.77 0.63
C GLN A 64 -5.51 -0.71 0.28
N VAL A 65 -6.25 -1.52 1.04
CA VAL A 65 -6.30 -2.98 0.84
C VAL A 65 -7.32 -3.39 -0.21
N LEU A 66 -8.54 -2.86 -0.11
CA LEU A 66 -9.64 -3.20 -1.01
C LEU A 66 -9.32 -2.87 -2.49
N PRO A 67 -8.68 -1.74 -2.83
CA PRO A 67 -8.26 -1.47 -4.20
C PRO A 67 -7.25 -2.51 -4.74
N ILE A 68 -6.33 -2.99 -3.89
CA ILE A 68 -5.38 -4.05 -4.25
C ILE A 68 -6.15 -5.35 -4.55
N LEU A 69 -7.06 -5.75 -3.65
CA LEU A 69 -7.86 -6.96 -3.80
C LEU A 69 -8.74 -6.91 -5.06
N ARG A 70 -9.46 -5.80 -5.30
CA ARG A 70 -10.29 -5.63 -6.50
C ARG A 70 -9.48 -5.60 -7.79
N SER A 71 -8.33 -4.94 -7.77
CA SER A 71 -7.51 -4.76 -8.97
C SER A 71 -6.70 -6.02 -9.34
N ASN A 72 -6.49 -6.94 -8.41
CA ASN A 72 -5.62 -8.11 -8.63
C ASN A 72 -6.31 -9.46 -8.44
N CYS A 73 -7.37 -9.54 -7.62
CA CYS A 73 -7.96 -10.81 -7.17
C CYS A 73 -9.47 -10.89 -7.47
N ALA A 74 -10.25 -9.87 -7.10
CA ALA A 74 -11.71 -9.85 -7.25
C ALA A 74 -12.17 -9.50 -8.68
N LYS A 75 -11.65 -10.26 -9.65
CA LYS A 75 -11.98 -10.16 -11.07
C LYS A 75 -13.04 -11.20 -11.45
N SER A 76 -13.78 -10.92 -12.53
CA SER A 76 -14.72 -11.90 -13.07
C SER A 76 -13.98 -13.17 -13.52
N GLY A 77 -14.48 -14.32 -13.06
CA GLY A 77 -13.86 -15.64 -13.17
C GLY A 77 -12.75 -15.90 -12.15
N CYS A 78 -12.59 -15.06 -11.12
CA CYS A 78 -11.59 -15.22 -10.06
C CYS A 78 -12.25 -15.11 -8.68
N HIS A 79 -12.15 -14.01 -7.95
CA HIS A 79 -12.70 -13.89 -6.58
C HIS A 79 -13.68 -12.71 -6.42
N ASP A 80 -14.52 -12.46 -7.43
CA ASP A 80 -15.57 -11.41 -7.40
C ASP A 80 -16.89 -11.92 -6.78
N ALA A 81 -17.83 -11.03 -6.48
CA ALA A 81 -19.09 -11.43 -5.83
C ALA A 81 -20.04 -12.34 -6.64
N ILE A 82 -19.77 -12.57 -7.93
CA ILE A 82 -20.71 -13.28 -8.82
C ILE A 82 -20.13 -14.60 -9.30
N THR A 83 -18.90 -14.57 -9.78
CA THR A 83 -18.23 -15.66 -10.48
C THR A 83 -17.06 -16.25 -9.68
N HIS A 84 -16.95 -15.90 -8.39
CA HIS A 84 -15.93 -16.42 -7.49
C HIS A 84 -15.64 -17.92 -7.65
N GLU A 85 -14.36 -18.25 -7.64
CA GLU A 85 -13.80 -19.57 -7.50
C GLU A 85 -13.63 -19.91 -6.02
N GLU A 86 -13.77 -21.20 -5.71
CA GLU A 86 -13.58 -21.78 -4.37
C GLU A 86 -14.43 -21.16 -3.25
N GLY A 87 -15.46 -20.40 -3.60
CA GLY A 87 -16.30 -19.70 -2.63
C GLY A 87 -15.64 -18.47 -1.98
N VAL A 88 -14.49 -18.04 -2.48
CA VAL A 88 -13.71 -16.91 -1.94
C VAL A 88 -14.12 -15.61 -2.64
N ILE A 89 -14.57 -14.61 -1.88
CA ILE A 89 -15.04 -13.31 -2.38
C ILE A 89 -14.20 -12.20 -1.74
N LEU A 90 -13.53 -11.40 -2.58
CA LEU A 90 -12.55 -10.39 -2.13
C LEU A 90 -12.94 -8.95 -2.52
N ASP A 91 -14.23 -8.68 -2.70
CA ASP A 91 -14.73 -7.41 -3.23
C ASP A 91 -15.29 -6.45 -2.16
N SER A 92 -15.32 -6.84 -0.88
CA SER A 92 -15.68 -5.99 0.25
C SER A 92 -15.02 -6.47 1.54
N TYR A 93 -14.97 -5.62 2.57
CA TYR A 93 -14.44 -5.99 3.88
C TYR A 93 -15.18 -7.20 4.48
N GLU A 94 -16.50 -7.17 4.43
CA GLU A 94 -17.34 -8.24 4.98
C GLU A 94 -17.12 -9.55 4.25
N ASN A 95 -17.01 -9.50 2.92
CA ASN A 95 -16.80 -10.69 2.10
C ASN A 95 -15.42 -11.30 2.34
N VAL A 96 -14.37 -10.46 2.47
CA VAL A 96 -13.03 -10.92 2.83
C VAL A 96 -13.06 -11.67 4.16
N LEU A 97 -13.64 -11.08 5.21
CA LEU A 97 -13.70 -11.74 6.52
C LEU A 97 -14.66 -12.93 6.58
N ALA A 98 -15.68 -12.97 5.73
CA ALA A 98 -16.65 -14.06 5.69
C ALA A 98 -16.15 -15.28 4.92
N THR A 99 -15.23 -15.09 3.97
CA THR A 99 -14.80 -16.13 3.03
C THR A 99 -13.34 -16.51 3.14
N THR A 100 -12.55 -15.81 3.96
CA THR A 100 -11.14 -16.11 4.21
C THR A 100 -10.84 -16.18 5.70
N GLU A 101 -9.88 -17.02 6.07
CA GLU A 101 -9.29 -17.03 7.41
C GLU A 101 -8.18 -15.98 7.52
N ILE A 102 -8.34 -15.04 8.46
CA ILE A 102 -7.33 -14.03 8.79
C ILE A 102 -6.68 -14.37 10.13
N LYS A 103 -5.36 -14.59 10.11
CA LYS A 103 -4.56 -14.97 11.28
C LYS A 103 -3.66 -13.82 11.72
N VAL A 104 -4.20 -12.93 12.56
CA VAL A 104 -3.48 -11.73 13.06
C VAL A 104 -2.14 -12.06 13.74
N SER A 105 -2.05 -13.19 14.47
CA SER A 105 -0.81 -13.59 15.16
C SER A 105 0.23 -14.22 14.25
N ASP A 106 -0.18 -14.67 13.07
CA ASP A 106 0.69 -15.26 12.05
C ASP A 106 0.17 -14.87 10.65
N PRO A 107 0.42 -13.62 10.20
CA PRO A 107 -0.22 -13.07 9.01
C PRO A 107 -0.03 -13.95 7.77
N TYR A 108 1.17 -14.51 7.60
CA TYR A 108 1.51 -15.34 6.42
C TYR A 108 0.77 -16.68 6.37
N ASP A 109 0.16 -17.11 7.47
CA ASP A 109 -0.70 -18.30 7.57
C ASP A 109 -2.18 -17.94 7.30
N SER A 110 -2.49 -16.68 6.96
CA SER A 110 -3.83 -16.28 6.48
C SER A 110 -4.04 -16.74 5.04
N ASP A 111 -5.24 -17.20 4.68
CA ASP A 111 -5.55 -17.80 3.36
C ASP A 111 -5.05 -16.93 2.19
N ILE A 112 -5.26 -15.61 2.27
CA ILE A 112 -4.85 -14.66 1.22
C ILE A 112 -3.33 -14.66 1.03
N LEU A 113 -2.55 -14.68 2.12
CA LEU A 113 -1.09 -14.62 2.05
C LEU A 113 -0.49 -15.98 1.70
N GLU A 114 -1.07 -17.08 2.18
CA GLU A 114 -0.68 -18.44 1.74
C GLU A 114 -0.85 -18.57 0.22
N ALA A 115 -2.00 -18.17 -0.32
CA ALA A 115 -2.25 -18.22 -1.76
C ALA A 115 -1.30 -17.30 -2.56
N ILE A 116 -0.98 -16.10 -2.04
CA ILE A 116 -0.03 -15.19 -2.71
C ILE A 116 1.38 -15.80 -2.79
N PHE A 117 1.79 -16.53 -1.75
CA PHE A 117 3.14 -17.07 -1.62
C PHE A 117 3.29 -18.55 -2.02
N ASP A 118 2.23 -19.21 -2.48
CA ASP A 118 2.30 -20.63 -2.87
C ASP A 118 3.36 -20.85 -3.97
N ASP A 119 4.14 -21.92 -3.82
CA ASP A 119 5.23 -22.25 -4.71
C ASP A 119 4.76 -22.99 -5.97
N LYS A 120 3.55 -23.55 -5.93
CA LYS A 120 2.91 -24.22 -7.07
C LYS A 120 2.19 -23.19 -7.94
N PRO A 121 2.58 -23.06 -9.23
CA PRO A 121 1.96 -22.10 -10.14
C PRO A 121 0.44 -22.22 -10.28
N GLU A 122 -0.12 -23.41 -10.07
CA GLU A 122 -1.56 -23.69 -10.09
C GLU A 122 -2.32 -23.19 -8.86
N ASP A 123 -1.64 -23.09 -7.72
CA ASP A 123 -2.23 -22.69 -6.44
C ASP A 123 -1.90 -21.21 -6.11
N ARG A 124 -0.81 -20.69 -6.70
CA ARG A 124 -0.34 -19.31 -6.48
C ARG A 124 -1.26 -18.26 -7.09
N MET A 125 -1.67 -17.28 -6.29
CA MET A 125 -2.47 -16.14 -6.70
C MET A 125 -1.65 -14.83 -6.81
N PRO A 126 -1.90 -13.98 -7.83
CA PRO A 126 -2.72 -14.23 -9.00
C PRO A 126 -2.13 -15.34 -9.88
N PRO A 127 -2.97 -16.15 -10.54
CA PRO A 127 -2.50 -17.31 -11.30
C PRO A 127 -1.74 -16.84 -12.55
N PRO A 128 -0.67 -17.53 -12.97
CA PRO A 128 -0.04 -17.26 -14.26
C PRO A 128 -1.06 -17.27 -15.41
N PRO A 129 -0.91 -16.39 -16.43
CA PRO A 129 0.24 -15.53 -16.71
C PRO A 129 0.19 -14.16 -16.01
N ASN A 130 -0.68 -13.96 -15.03
CA ASN A 130 -0.72 -12.69 -14.29
C ASN A 130 0.58 -12.49 -13.50
N THR A 131 1.03 -11.23 -13.46
CA THR A 131 2.19 -10.82 -12.68
C THR A 131 1.89 -10.99 -11.19
N PRO A 132 2.84 -11.50 -10.38
CA PRO A 132 2.73 -11.46 -8.93
C PRO A 132 2.47 -10.04 -8.40
N LEU A 133 1.84 -9.93 -7.22
CA LEU A 133 1.78 -8.66 -6.50
C LEU A 133 3.19 -8.14 -6.22
N SER A 134 3.33 -6.81 -6.18
CA SER A 134 4.57 -6.20 -5.73
C SER A 134 4.70 -6.32 -4.21
N GLN A 135 5.93 -6.25 -3.71
CA GLN A 135 6.17 -6.36 -2.27
C GLN A 135 5.45 -5.26 -1.49
N GLU A 136 5.36 -4.05 -2.05
CA GLU A 136 4.70 -2.92 -1.41
C GLU A 136 3.19 -3.17 -1.18
N TYR A 137 2.53 -3.89 -2.11
CA TYR A 137 1.12 -4.27 -1.94
C TYR A 137 0.94 -5.39 -0.93
N ILE A 138 1.88 -6.33 -0.90
CA ILE A 138 1.88 -7.39 0.09
C ILE A 138 2.09 -6.79 1.48
N ASP A 139 3.00 -5.82 1.62
CA ASP A 139 3.27 -5.14 2.89
C ASP A 139 2.02 -4.43 3.41
N LEU A 140 1.25 -3.76 2.55
CA LEU A 140 -0.05 -3.17 2.96
C LEU A 140 -1.06 -4.20 3.46
N ILE A 141 -1.14 -5.38 2.83
CA ILE A 141 -2.03 -6.47 3.28
C ILE A 141 -1.54 -7.03 4.62
N VAL A 142 -0.22 -7.26 4.76
CA VAL A 142 0.40 -7.76 6.00
C VAL A 142 0.18 -6.77 7.15
N ASP A 143 0.44 -5.48 6.93
CA ASP A 143 0.28 -4.43 7.93
C ASP A 143 -1.16 -4.31 8.39
N TRP A 144 -2.13 -4.35 7.46
CA TRP A 144 -3.55 -4.39 7.82
C TRP A 144 -3.89 -5.59 8.71
N ILE A 145 -3.40 -6.79 8.38
CA ILE A 145 -3.62 -8.00 9.19
C ILE A 145 -2.98 -7.83 10.58
N VAL A 146 -1.74 -7.37 10.66
CA VAL A 146 -1.00 -7.14 11.93
C VAL A 146 -1.69 -6.09 12.80
N GLN A 147 -2.31 -5.08 12.19
CA GLN A 147 -3.10 -4.05 12.88
C GLN A 147 -4.48 -4.55 13.36
N GLY A 148 -4.76 -5.84 13.14
CA GLY A 148 -5.95 -6.53 13.61
C GLY A 148 -7.07 -6.61 12.56
N ALA A 149 -6.74 -6.45 11.28
CA ALA A 149 -7.65 -6.58 10.15
C ALA A 149 -8.95 -5.78 10.33
N LYS A 150 -8.82 -4.54 10.81
CA LYS A 150 -9.96 -3.68 11.15
C LYS A 150 -10.45 -2.91 9.92
N ASP A 151 -11.75 -2.64 9.91
CA ASP A 151 -12.38 -1.68 9.00
C ASP A 151 -12.29 -0.28 9.61
N LEU A 152 -11.12 0.32 9.51
CA LEU A 152 -10.90 1.69 9.95
C LEU A 152 -11.34 2.66 8.85
N ASP A 153 -11.88 3.80 9.27
CA ASP A 153 -12.23 4.89 8.39
C ASP A 153 -11.45 6.16 8.77
N CYS A 154 -11.04 6.90 7.75
CA CYS A 154 -10.48 8.22 7.90
C CYS A 154 -10.82 9.06 6.69
N ASP A 155 -10.73 10.37 6.89
CA ASP A 155 -10.81 11.34 5.82
C ASP A 155 -9.39 11.73 5.38
N PRO A 156 -8.92 11.23 4.21
CA PRO A 156 -7.62 11.62 3.66
C PRO A 156 -7.57 13.13 3.32
N ASP A 157 -8.73 13.79 3.31
CA ASP A 157 -8.91 15.18 2.91
C ASP A 157 -9.25 16.08 4.11
N SER A 158 -9.19 15.55 5.34
CA SER A 158 -9.47 16.28 6.59
C SER A 158 -8.58 17.51 6.83
N GLY A 159 -7.38 17.54 6.23
CA GLY A 159 -6.48 18.71 6.20
C GLY A 159 -6.82 19.72 5.10
N GLY A 160 -7.91 19.48 4.37
CA GLY A 160 -8.26 20.13 3.13
C GLY A 160 -7.65 19.48 1.90
N CYS A 161 -8.25 19.75 0.76
CA CYS A 161 -7.73 19.30 -0.52
C CYS A 161 -6.77 20.34 -1.10
N ASN A 162 -5.46 20.07 -1.03
CA ASN A 162 -4.47 20.87 -1.72
C ASN A 162 -4.31 20.39 -3.18
N THR A 163 -4.68 21.26 -4.11
CA THR A 163 -4.52 21.05 -5.56
C THR A 163 -3.41 21.91 -6.18
N ASP A 164 -2.67 22.64 -5.36
CA ASP A 164 -1.49 23.38 -5.77
C ASP A 164 -0.26 22.45 -5.84
N ASN A 165 0.57 22.61 -6.87
CA ASN A 165 1.82 21.86 -7.05
C ASN A 165 1.65 20.33 -7.07
N VAL A 166 0.53 19.83 -7.56
CA VAL A 166 0.29 18.38 -7.73
C VAL A 166 1.38 17.77 -8.60
N THR A 167 1.98 16.68 -8.13
CA THR A 167 3.04 15.97 -8.86
C THR A 167 2.57 14.63 -9.37
N PHE A 168 3.10 14.21 -10.52
CA PHE A 168 2.81 12.86 -11.01
C PHE A 168 3.33 11.81 -10.03
N SER A 169 4.55 11.98 -9.52
CA SER A 169 5.20 10.97 -8.69
C SER A 169 4.56 10.77 -7.31
N GLN A 170 4.09 11.83 -6.65
CA GLN A 170 3.54 11.73 -5.29
C GLN A 170 2.02 11.64 -5.24
N ASP A 171 1.31 12.32 -6.14
CA ASP A 171 -0.14 12.47 -6.01
C ASP A 171 -0.91 11.57 -6.99
N VAL A 172 -0.40 11.40 -8.22
CA VAL A 172 -1.14 10.71 -9.29
C VAL A 172 -0.72 9.26 -9.40
N PHE A 173 0.57 8.98 -9.47
CA PHE A 173 1.07 7.63 -9.75
C PHE A 173 0.66 6.62 -8.67
N PRO A 174 0.69 6.93 -7.35
CA PRO A 174 0.21 5.98 -6.35
C PRO A 174 -1.24 5.54 -6.57
N VAL A 175 -2.12 6.47 -6.96
CA VAL A 175 -3.52 6.17 -7.30
C VAL A 175 -3.59 5.28 -8.55
N MET A 176 -2.80 5.60 -9.58
CA MET A 176 -2.74 4.79 -10.80
C MET A 176 -2.22 3.38 -10.51
N GLN A 177 -1.23 3.25 -9.64
CA GLN A 177 -0.63 1.99 -9.23
C GLN A 177 -1.68 1.11 -8.53
N ILE A 178 -2.24 1.63 -7.44
CA ILE A 178 -3.05 0.85 -6.50
C ILE A 178 -4.41 0.51 -7.11
N THR A 179 -5.01 1.45 -7.84
CA THR A 179 -6.42 1.37 -8.23
C THR A 179 -6.64 1.09 -9.71
N CYS A 180 -5.72 1.49 -10.60
CA CYS A 180 -5.97 1.47 -12.04
C CYS A 180 -5.20 0.34 -12.76
N ILE A 181 -3.92 0.19 -12.44
CA ILE A 181 -2.97 -0.64 -13.20
C ILE A 181 -3.31 -2.14 -13.10
N GLY A 182 -3.88 -2.63 -11.99
CA GLY A 182 -4.17 -4.07 -11.85
C GLY A 182 -5.15 -4.62 -12.91
N CYS A 183 -6.06 -3.79 -13.42
CA CYS A 183 -6.95 -4.15 -14.54
C CYS A 183 -6.50 -3.55 -15.88
N HIS A 184 -5.92 -2.34 -15.87
CA HIS A 184 -5.49 -1.62 -17.06
C HIS A 184 -3.99 -1.77 -17.33
N SER A 185 -3.46 -2.99 -17.34
CA SER A 185 -2.06 -3.26 -17.70
C SER A 185 -1.85 -4.69 -18.22
N GLY A 186 -0.59 -5.06 -18.47
CA GLY A 186 -0.20 -6.43 -18.83
C GLY A 186 -0.54 -6.82 -20.27
N ALA A 187 -0.60 -8.13 -20.52
CA ALA A 187 -0.79 -8.68 -21.86
C ALA A 187 -2.23 -8.57 -22.38
N GLN A 188 -3.22 -8.46 -21.48
CA GLN A 188 -4.64 -8.38 -21.79
C GLN A 188 -5.31 -7.31 -20.91
N PRO A 189 -4.98 -6.02 -21.10
CA PRO A 189 -5.57 -4.96 -20.31
C PRO A 189 -7.07 -4.83 -20.56
N GLN A 190 -7.85 -4.67 -19.49
CA GLN A 190 -9.29 -4.44 -19.60
C GLN A 190 -9.57 -3.15 -20.39
N GLY A 191 -10.59 -3.19 -21.24
CA GLY A 191 -10.93 -2.09 -22.14
C GLY A 191 -9.88 -1.79 -23.21
N ASN A 192 -8.92 -2.69 -23.45
CA ASN A 192 -7.75 -2.47 -24.31
C ASN A 192 -6.96 -1.20 -23.93
N LEU A 193 -6.91 -0.90 -22.63
CA LEU A 193 -6.33 0.32 -22.08
C LEU A 193 -5.18 -0.02 -21.13
N ASP A 194 -3.96 0.38 -21.49
CA ASP A 194 -2.78 0.16 -20.67
C ASP A 194 -2.34 1.47 -20.00
N LEU A 195 -2.26 1.48 -18.67
CA LEU A 195 -1.89 2.60 -17.81
C LEU A 195 -0.57 2.34 -17.06
N SER A 196 0.22 1.33 -17.46
CA SER A 196 1.45 0.90 -16.76
C SER A 196 2.61 1.90 -16.76
N THR A 197 2.53 2.98 -17.54
CA THR A 197 3.63 3.93 -17.72
C THR A 197 3.11 5.34 -17.84
N TYR A 198 3.90 6.33 -17.41
CA TYR A 198 3.58 7.75 -17.55
C TYR A 198 3.12 8.13 -18.96
N ASP A 199 3.85 7.73 -20.01
CA ASP A 199 3.50 8.10 -21.40
C ASP A 199 2.10 7.63 -21.80
N LYS A 200 1.73 6.41 -21.40
CA LYS A 200 0.40 5.86 -21.66
C LYS A 200 -0.67 6.56 -20.82
N ILE A 201 -0.38 6.82 -19.54
CA ILE A 201 -1.28 7.56 -18.64
C ILE A 201 -1.57 8.96 -19.21
N LYS A 202 -0.53 9.67 -19.65
CA LYS A 202 -0.62 11.02 -20.22
C LYS A 202 -1.54 11.08 -21.44
N ILE A 203 -1.51 10.06 -22.30
CA ILE A 203 -2.38 10.01 -23.49
C ILE A 203 -3.85 10.01 -23.06
N VAL A 204 -4.21 9.14 -22.11
CA VAL A 204 -5.58 8.94 -21.60
C VAL A 204 -6.05 10.13 -20.75
N ALA A 205 -5.12 10.79 -20.07
CA ALA A 205 -5.35 12.05 -19.39
C ALA A 205 -5.72 13.17 -20.37
N ASN A 206 -4.90 13.35 -21.41
CA ASN A 206 -5.06 14.45 -22.38
C ASN A 206 -6.23 14.27 -23.35
N ASP A 207 -6.68 13.04 -23.59
CA ASP A 207 -7.87 12.77 -24.42
C ASP A 207 -9.19 12.77 -23.63
N GLY A 208 -9.14 13.06 -22.32
CA GLY A 208 -10.29 13.23 -21.45
C GLY A 208 -10.87 11.92 -20.91
N ARG A 209 -10.42 10.75 -21.37
CA ARG A 209 -10.93 9.46 -20.90
C ARG A 209 -10.67 9.21 -19.42
N LEU A 210 -9.52 9.65 -18.90
CA LEU A 210 -9.20 9.49 -17.48
C LEU A 210 -10.22 10.22 -16.60
N LEU A 211 -10.39 11.53 -16.83
CA LEU A 211 -11.33 12.34 -16.04
C LEU A 211 -12.77 11.91 -16.25
N GLY A 212 -13.17 11.61 -17.49
CA GLY A 212 -14.52 11.15 -17.80
C GLY A 212 -14.88 9.86 -17.05
N ALA A 213 -13.95 8.90 -16.97
CA ALA A 213 -14.16 7.64 -16.25
C ALA A 213 -14.19 7.82 -14.73
N ILE A 214 -13.22 8.52 -14.13
CA ILE A 214 -13.16 8.67 -12.66
C ILE A 214 -14.26 9.59 -12.10
N LYS A 215 -14.80 10.49 -12.92
CA LYS A 215 -15.94 11.36 -12.56
C LYS A 215 -17.30 10.73 -12.87
N GLY A 216 -17.33 9.57 -13.54
CA GLY A 216 -18.58 8.93 -13.96
C GLY A 216 -19.38 9.79 -14.95
N GLU A 217 -18.71 10.52 -15.84
CA GLU A 217 -19.37 11.39 -16.81
C GLU A 217 -20.16 10.59 -17.85
N SER A 218 -21.21 11.21 -18.41
CA SER A 218 -22.04 10.60 -19.45
C SER A 218 -21.20 10.20 -20.66
N GLY A 219 -21.32 8.94 -21.09
CA GLY A 219 -20.55 8.36 -22.18
C GLY A 219 -19.29 7.60 -21.76
N TYR A 220 -18.95 7.61 -20.47
CA TYR A 220 -17.86 6.82 -19.90
C TYR A 220 -18.39 5.72 -18.97
N VAL A 221 -17.62 4.64 -18.84
CA VAL A 221 -17.85 3.66 -17.77
C VAL A 221 -17.18 4.21 -16.52
N GLN A 222 -17.95 4.34 -15.43
CA GLN A 222 -17.41 4.80 -14.16
C GLN A 222 -16.29 3.88 -13.69
N MET A 223 -15.17 4.48 -13.28
CA MET A 223 -14.04 3.80 -12.66
C MET A 223 -13.80 4.35 -11.25
N PRO A 224 -13.48 3.50 -10.25
CA PRO A 224 -13.32 2.04 -10.33
C PRO A 224 -14.63 1.30 -10.66
N PHE A 225 -14.55 0.28 -11.52
CA PHE A 225 -15.74 -0.46 -11.97
C PHE A 225 -16.39 -1.23 -10.82
N GLY A 226 -17.71 -1.07 -10.64
CA GLY A 226 -18.47 -1.78 -9.61
C GLY A 226 -18.12 -1.40 -8.16
N GLY A 227 -17.22 -0.42 -7.95
CA GLY A 227 -16.78 0.05 -6.65
C GLY A 227 -17.32 1.44 -6.29
N GLN A 228 -16.95 1.90 -5.10
CA GLN A 228 -17.15 3.30 -4.72
C GLN A 228 -16.28 4.21 -5.62
N PRO A 229 -16.75 5.42 -5.95
CA PRO A 229 -15.93 6.43 -6.60
C PRO A 229 -14.65 6.71 -5.80
N LEU A 230 -13.62 7.22 -6.47
CA LEU A 230 -12.43 7.74 -5.79
C LEU A 230 -12.83 8.88 -4.84
N PRO A 231 -12.09 9.10 -3.73
CA PRO A 231 -12.27 10.27 -2.88
C PRO A 231 -12.25 11.56 -3.69
N GLN A 232 -13.06 12.55 -3.32
CA GLN A 232 -13.24 13.75 -4.12
C GLN A 232 -11.92 14.51 -4.31
N CYS A 233 -11.09 14.66 -3.26
CA CYS A 233 -9.79 15.32 -3.46
C CYS A 233 -8.86 14.54 -4.37
N THR A 234 -8.94 13.21 -4.40
CA THR A 234 -8.16 12.41 -5.35
C THR A 234 -8.56 12.78 -6.79
N ILE A 235 -9.86 12.92 -7.06
CA ILE A 235 -10.37 13.38 -8.35
C ILE A 235 -9.91 14.82 -8.65
N ASP A 236 -9.91 15.69 -7.64
CA ASP A 236 -9.53 17.10 -7.80
C ASP A 236 -8.03 17.26 -8.07
N LYS A 237 -7.16 16.53 -7.35
CA LYS A 237 -5.71 16.47 -7.62
C LYS A 237 -5.42 15.96 -9.02
N ILE A 238 -6.05 14.85 -9.44
CA ILE A 238 -5.88 14.35 -10.81
C ILE A 238 -6.40 15.38 -11.81
N SER A 239 -7.53 16.05 -11.54
CA SER A 239 -8.06 17.11 -12.41
C SER A 239 -7.11 18.29 -12.54
N ALA A 240 -6.48 18.75 -11.45
CA ALA A 240 -5.49 19.82 -11.45
C ALA A 240 -4.24 19.42 -12.23
N TRP A 241 -3.71 18.22 -12.00
CA TRP A 241 -2.57 17.69 -12.76
C TRP A 241 -2.84 17.59 -14.26
N VAL A 242 -4.05 17.15 -14.66
CA VAL A 242 -4.45 17.15 -16.08
C VAL A 242 -4.54 18.57 -16.63
N ALA A 243 -5.11 19.52 -15.87
CA ALA A 243 -5.23 20.92 -16.28
C ALA A 243 -3.86 21.59 -16.49
N ASP A 244 -2.85 21.18 -15.71
CA ASP A 244 -1.45 21.64 -15.83
C ASP A 244 -0.69 20.98 -17.00
N GLY A 245 -1.37 20.22 -17.85
CA GLY A 245 -0.77 19.54 -19.00
C GLY A 245 -0.12 18.20 -18.68
N ALA A 246 -0.52 17.60 -17.55
CA ALA A 246 -0.08 16.29 -17.09
C ALA A 246 1.45 16.17 -17.01
N PRO A 247 2.17 17.03 -16.26
CA PRO A 247 3.64 16.99 -16.17
C PRO A 247 4.17 15.69 -15.56
N GLN A 248 5.39 15.28 -15.92
CA GLN A 248 6.13 14.19 -15.27
C GLN A 248 7.08 14.77 -14.22
N ASN A 249 6.53 15.16 -13.07
CA ASN A 249 7.23 15.84 -11.98
C ASN A 249 7.21 15.03 -10.68
#